data_AF-A0A5N5TAG4-F1
#
_entry.id   AF-A0A5N5TAG4-F1
#
_cell.length_a   1.000
_cell.length_b   1.000
_cell.length_c   1.000
_cell.angle_alpha   90.00
_cell.angle_beta   90.00
_cell.angle_gamma   90.00
#
_symmetry.space_group_name_H-M   'P 1'
#
loop_
_entity.id
_entity.type
_entity.pdbx_description
1 polymer ?
#
loop_
_entity_poly.entity_id
_entity_poly.type
_entity_poly.pdbx_seq_one_letter_code
_entity_poly.pdbx_strand_id
1 'polypeptide(L)'
;MHIMEEKLKLSPFVYWAQTEGEVSLRVELRNVKAPQIEIEGDSLHFSAIGVGAKGETNYEFDLNFYLPVDTEKSKYRFSDRQIDFSLHKLEPKFWPRLLLSSQKPAWLKIDFEKWQHEDDLEDEARDIMDDYPGLYEKIQAEELGWASKRESMKKVYLFLYNLWQFVGFLYIVIVILTRYSKSGKDSMEGTYEAVSWMMKLCFMTQFLEIFHPLLGYTKGSVLEPLMQVSGRGIVFFCLIVAEERMQTKPVIFYLFLVWSFIEVIRYPYYLLRVYDIEIGLLTWLRYSIWMPLYPLGIVLEGVVMLRSILTLKKLRNLLY
;
A
#
# COMPACT_ATOMS: atom_id res chain seq x y z
N MET A 1 63.70 16.64 21.37
CA MET A 1 62.47 16.19 20.69
C MET A 1 61.58 17.42 20.57
N HIS A 2 61.77 18.19 19.49
CA HIS A 2 60.97 19.38 19.19
C HIS A 2 59.58 18.94 18.76
N ILE A 3 58.58 19.11 19.63
CA ILE A 3 57.18 19.00 19.25
C ILE A 3 56.84 20.33 18.59
N MET A 4 56.67 20.32 17.28
CA MET A 4 56.15 21.47 16.55
C MET A 4 54.69 21.69 16.97
N GLU A 5 54.39 22.86 17.54
CA GLU A 5 53.02 23.34 17.66
C GLU A 5 52.43 23.49 16.25
N GLU A 6 51.59 22.54 15.84
CA GLU A 6 50.66 22.76 14.72
C GLU A 6 49.72 23.89 15.14
N LYS A 7 50.04 25.13 14.73
CA LYS A 7 49.11 26.26 14.83
C LYS A 7 47.82 25.85 14.13
N LEU A 8 46.71 25.73 14.87
CA LEU A 8 45.40 25.47 14.29
C LEU A 8 45.12 26.56 13.24
N LYS A 9 45.10 26.16 11.96
CA LYS A 9 44.65 27.03 10.87
C LYS A 9 43.16 27.29 11.06
N LEU A 10 42.79 28.55 11.27
CA LEU A 10 41.39 28.95 11.35
C LEU A 10 40.91 29.35 9.96
N SER A 11 39.86 28.71 9.47
CA SER A 11 39.26 29.05 8.18
C SER A 11 38.00 29.90 8.37
N PRO A 12 37.81 30.95 7.56
CA PRO A 12 36.60 31.76 7.59
C PRO A 12 35.43 30.99 6.94
N PHE A 13 34.19 31.45 7.15
CA PHE A 13 33.07 30.93 6.37
C PHE A 13 33.17 31.45 4.94
N VAL A 14 33.10 30.52 3.98
CA VAL A 14 33.14 30.83 2.55
C VAL A 14 31.87 30.30 1.91
N TYR A 15 31.15 31.15 1.21
CA TYR A 15 29.96 30.79 0.46
C TYR A 15 30.31 30.75 -1.02
N TRP A 16 29.85 29.74 -1.74
CA TRP A 16 30.09 29.64 -3.17
C TRP A 16 28.79 29.45 -3.95
N ALA A 17 28.75 30.03 -5.14
CA ALA A 17 27.74 29.80 -6.16
C ALA A 17 28.41 29.78 -7.53
N GLN A 18 27.69 29.31 -8.54
CA GLN A 18 28.18 29.25 -9.91
C GLN A 18 27.10 29.63 -10.90
N THR A 19 27.54 30.08 -12.06
CA THR A 19 26.77 30.21 -13.29
C THR A 19 27.42 29.33 -14.36
N GLU A 20 26.90 29.34 -15.59
CA GLU A 20 27.49 28.60 -16.71
C GLU A 20 28.96 28.99 -16.95
N GLY A 21 29.29 30.29 -16.85
CA GLY A 21 30.62 30.82 -17.15
C GLY A 21 31.50 31.24 -15.95
N GLU A 22 30.92 31.40 -14.76
CA GLU A 22 31.63 31.98 -13.61
C GLU A 22 31.39 31.19 -12.31
N VAL A 23 32.34 31.29 -11.38
CA VAL A 23 32.23 30.83 -9.99
C VAL A 23 32.38 32.04 -9.08
N SER A 24 31.40 32.28 -8.23
CA SER A 24 31.43 33.35 -7.23
C SER A 24 31.76 32.78 -5.86
N LEU A 25 32.77 33.32 -5.17
CA LEU A 25 33.08 33.00 -3.78
C LEU A 25 32.90 34.25 -2.91
N ARG A 26 32.23 34.10 -1.78
CA ARG A 26 32.00 35.15 -0.79
C ARG A 26 32.63 34.72 0.53
N VAL A 27 33.70 35.39 0.94
CA VAL A 27 34.39 35.13 2.20
C VAL A 27 33.88 36.11 3.26
N GLU A 28 33.33 35.57 4.34
CA GLU A 28 32.78 36.36 5.44
C GLU A 28 33.89 36.73 6.44
N LEU A 29 34.59 37.83 6.15
CA LEU A 29 35.67 38.37 6.98
C LEU A 29 35.59 39.90 7.02
N ARG A 30 35.57 40.49 8.23
CA ARG A 30 35.51 41.95 8.42
C ARG A 30 36.87 42.54 8.72
N ASN A 31 37.08 43.81 8.39
CA ASN A 31 38.30 44.57 8.71
C ASN A 31 39.60 43.85 8.30
N VAL A 32 39.68 43.44 7.04
CA VAL A 32 40.78 42.65 6.48
C VAL A 32 42.07 43.46 6.45
N LYS A 33 43.15 42.90 7.00
CA LYS A 33 44.50 43.48 7.05
C LYS A 33 45.50 42.49 6.44
N ALA A 34 46.43 43.00 5.63
CA ALA A 34 47.49 42.24 4.96
C ALA A 34 46.99 40.98 4.21
N PRO A 35 46.08 41.11 3.22
CA PRO A 35 45.63 39.97 2.44
C PRO A 35 46.74 39.43 1.53
N GLN A 36 46.98 38.13 1.60
CA GLN A 36 47.78 37.35 0.65
C GLN A 36 46.83 36.44 -0.12
N ILE A 37 46.79 36.64 -1.44
CA ILE A 37 45.91 35.90 -2.35
C ILE A 37 46.78 35.39 -3.49
N GLU A 38 46.82 34.08 -3.64
CA GLU A 38 47.49 33.42 -4.76
C GLU A 38 46.42 32.62 -5.51
N ILE A 39 46.13 33.04 -6.73
CA ILE A 39 45.19 32.37 -7.63
C ILE A 39 46.02 31.65 -8.68
N GLU A 40 46.09 30.33 -8.59
CA GLU A 40 46.64 29.47 -9.62
C GLU A 40 45.50 28.94 -10.49
N GLY A 41 45.83 28.36 -11.65
CA GLY A 41 44.81 27.87 -12.58
C GLY A 41 43.90 26.81 -11.97
N ASP A 42 44.39 26.03 -11.01
CA ASP A 42 43.69 24.92 -10.35
C ASP A 42 43.52 25.11 -8.84
N SER A 43 44.14 26.13 -8.24
CA SER A 43 44.16 26.33 -6.79
C SER A 43 43.94 27.81 -6.40
N LEU A 44 43.35 28.02 -5.23
CA LEU A 44 43.21 29.34 -4.60
C LEU A 44 43.72 29.24 -3.16
N HIS A 45 44.80 29.96 -2.88
CA HIS A 45 45.31 30.17 -1.53
C HIS A 45 44.92 31.56 -1.03
N PHE A 46 44.33 31.61 0.16
CA PHE A 46 43.94 32.85 0.82
C PHE A 46 44.45 32.87 2.26
N SER A 47 45.13 33.95 2.63
CA SER A 47 45.58 34.21 4.01
C SER A 47 45.40 35.69 4.34
N ALA A 48 44.68 36.00 5.42
CA ALA A 48 44.51 37.38 5.86
C ALA A 48 44.20 37.49 7.36
N ILE A 49 44.58 38.61 7.97
CA ILE A 49 44.19 38.94 9.34
C ILE A 49 42.86 39.68 9.29
N GLY A 50 41.85 39.20 10.02
CA GLY A 50 40.56 39.87 10.05
C GLY A 50 39.68 39.38 11.19
N VAL A 51 38.49 39.97 11.31
CA VAL A 51 37.49 39.60 12.32
C VAL A 51 36.49 38.64 11.68
N GLY A 52 36.55 37.37 12.09
CA GLY A 52 35.62 36.32 11.66
C GLY A 52 34.79 35.78 12.83
N ALA A 53 34.17 34.61 12.64
CA ALA A 53 33.32 33.98 13.65
C ALA A 53 34.02 33.65 14.98
N LYS A 54 35.36 33.55 14.98
CA LYS A 54 36.18 33.25 16.16
C LYS A 54 37.00 34.45 16.68
N GLY A 55 36.71 35.67 16.20
CA GLY A 55 37.40 36.90 16.60
C GLY A 55 38.45 37.38 15.59
N GLU A 56 39.29 38.35 16.01
CA GLU A 56 40.39 38.91 15.21
C GLU A 56 41.61 37.98 15.25
N THR A 57 41.79 37.18 14.21
CA THR A 57 42.90 36.22 14.08
C THR A 57 43.38 36.15 12.64
N ASN A 58 44.48 35.42 12.40
CA ASN A 58 44.86 35.07 11.04
C ASN A 58 43.92 33.96 10.53
N TYR A 59 43.27 34.21 9.38
CA TYR A 59 42.40 33.26 8.71
C TYR A 59 43.04 32.80 7.41
N GLU A 60 43.05 31.49 7.19
CA GLU A 60 43.70 30.86 6.06
C GLU A 60 42.83 29.74 5.48
N PHE A 61 42.78 29.64 4.15
CA PHE A 61 42.19 28.50 3.46
C PHE A 61 42.83 28.23 2.10
N ASP A 62 42.74 26.96 1.71
CA ASP A 62 43.18 26.42 0.42
C ASP A 62 41.99 25.77 -0.29
N LEU A 63 41.74 26.14 -1.54
CA LEU A 63 40.72 25.53 -2.39
C LEU A 63 41.35 24.99 -3.67
N ASN A 64 41.29 23.67 -3.88
CA ASN A 64 41.67 23.04 -5.14
C ASN A 64 40.42 22.82 -6.00
N PHE A 65 40.33 23.52 -7.12
CA PHE A 65 39.15 23.53 -7.97
C PHE A 65 38.94 22.22 -8.73
N TYR A 66 37.69 21.94 -9.07
CA TYR A 66 37.32 20.76 -9.86
C TYR A 66 37.83 20.84 -11.31
N LEU A 67 37.76 22.02 -11.91
CA LEU A 67 38.27 22.34 -13.24
C LEU A 67 39.05 23.66 -13.20
N PRO A 68 39.97 23.91 -14.14
CA PRO A 68 40.79 25.09 -14.13
C PRO A 68 40.00 26.39 -14.38
N VAL A 69 40.45 27.47 -13.77
CA VAL A 69 39.93 28.84 -13.92
C VAL A 69 40.90 29.71 -14.71
N ASP A 70 40.37 30.70 -15.41
CA ASP A 70 41.14 31.72 -16.14
C ASP A 70 41.62 32.78 -15.15
N THR A 71 42.91 32.79 -14.85
CA THR A 71 43.52 33.70 -13.86
C THR A 71 43.54 35.15 -14.34
N GLU A 72 43.57 35.40 -15.66
CA GLU A 72 43.64 36.77 -16.20
C GLU A 72 42.29 37.49 -16.15
N LYS A 73 41.19 36.75 -16.28
CA LYS A 73 39.83 37.32 -16.22
C LYS A 73 39.24 37.37 -14.82
N SER A 74 39.79 36.58 -13.89
CA SER A 74 39.31 36.47 -12.52
C SER A 74 39.51 37.78 -11.74
N LYS A 75 38.46 38.21 -11.03
CA LYS A 75 38.45 39.47 -10.25
C LYS A 75 38.18 39.19 -8.79
N TYR A 76 38.73 40.02 -7.92
CA TYR A 76 38.38 40.05 -6.50
C TYR A 76 38.06 41.47 -6.04
N ARG A 77 37.16 41.59 -5.07
CA ARG A 77 36.71 42.85 -4.49
C ARG A 77 36.72 42.74 -2.97
N PHE A 78 37.37 43.70 -2.33
CA PHE A 78 37.31 43.88 -0.88
C PHE A 78 36.16 44.81 -0.51
N SER A 79 35.42 44.43 0.51
CA SER A 79 34.44 45.26 1.22
C SER A 79 34.80 45.27 2.71
N ASP A 80 34.30 46.24 3.47
CA ASP A 80 34.55 46.32 4.93
C ASP A 80 34.01 45.09 5.69
N ARG A 81 33.06 44.37 5.07
CA ARG A 81 32.31 43.26 5.68
C ARG A 81 32.59 41.90 5.08
N GLN A 82 33.11 41.83 3.85
CA GLN A 82 33.27 40.60 3.09
C GLN A 82 34.29 40.74 1.96
N ILE A 83 34.74 39.62 1.42
CA ILE A 83 35.60 39.57 0.23
C ILE A 83 34.86 38.75 -0.83
N ASP A 84 34.65 39.35 -2.00
CA ASP A 84 33.97 38.70 -3.13
C ASP A 84 35.00 38.35 -4.21
N PHE A 85 35.04 37.08 -4.60
CA PHE A 85 35.80 36.58 -5.74
C PHE A 85 34.82 36.24 -6.87
N SER A 86 35.18 36.65 -8.08
CA SER A 86 34.51 36.32 -9.34
C SER A 86 35.52 35.63 -10.23
N LEU A 87 35.51 34.30 -10.22
CA LEU A 87 36.46 33.45 -10.95
C LEU A 87 35.83 33.02 -12.27
N HIS A 88 36.48 33.31 -13.39
CA HIS A 88 35.99 32.87 -14.70
C HIS A 88 36.44 31.44 -14.99
N LYS A 89 35.51 30.58 -15.39
CA LYS A 89 35.82 29.19 -15.75
C LYS A 89 36.55 29.16 -17.09
N LEU A 90 37.52 28.25 -17.24
CA LEU A 90 38.20 28.06 -18.53
C LEU A 90 37.25 27.47 -19.58
N GLU A 91 36.40 26.52 -19.16
CA GLU A 91 35.31 25.96 -19.98
C GLU A 91 33.95 26.37 -19.37
N PRO A 92 33.03 26.96 -20.16
CA PRO A 92 31.68 27.31 -19.69
C PRO A 92 30.85 26.03 -19.56
N LYS A 93 30.95 25.39 -18.40
CA LYS A 93 30.19 24.19 -18.01
C LYS A 93 29.80 24.27 -16.55
N PHE A 94 28.66 23.68 -16.21
CA PHE A 94 28.24 23.56 -14.81
C PHE A 94 29.13 22.54 -14.07
N TRP A 95 29.67 22.91 -12.92
CA TRP A 95 30.53 22.03 -12.14
C TRP A 95 29.67 21.22 -11.15
N PRO A 96 29.77 19.88 -11.10
CA PRO A 96 29.02 19.07 -10.13
C PRO A 96 29.47 19.34 -8.69
N ARG A 97 30.70 19.84 -8.51
CA ARG A 97 31.28 20.23 -7.23
C ARG A 97 32.33 21.32 -7.44
N LEU A 98 32.53 22.18 -6.44
CA LEU A 98 33.57 23.21 -6.49
C LEU A 98 34.98 22.61 -6.40
N LEU A 99 35.16 21.60 -5.54
CA LEU A 99 36.45 21.05 -5.17
C LEU A 99 36.80 19.79 -5.97
N LEU A 100 38.09 19.57 -6.23
CA LEU A 100 38.59 18.31 -6.79
C LEU A 100 38.35 17.14 -5.81
N SER A 101 38.49 17.39 -4.51
CA SER A 101 38.27 16.39 -3.46
C SER A 101 36.77 16.15 -3.22
N SER A 102 36.41 14.91 -2.85
CA SER A 102 35.03 14.57 -2.50
C SER A 102 34.66 15.00 -1.07
N GLN A 103 35.64 15.36 -0.24
CA GLN A 103 35.40 15.80 1.14
C GLN A 103 35.22 17.31 1.18
N LYS A 104 34.00 17.74 1.51
CA LYS A 104 33.65 19.15 1.64
C LYS A 104 34.06 19.69 3.02
N PRO A 105 34.89 20.73 3.11
CA PRO A 105 35.22 21.37 4.38
C PRO A 105 33.97 21.97 5.04
N ALA A 106 33.87 21.87 6.37
CA ALA A 106 32.69 22.33 7.13
C ALA A 106 32.45 23.86 7.05
N TRP A 107 33.48 24.64 6.69
CA TRP A 107 33.42 26.08 6.55
C TRP A 107 32.96 26.54 5.16
N LEU A 108 32.92 25.66 4.16
CA LEU A 108 32.46 25.95 2.80
C LEU A 108 30.95 25.70 2.67
N LYS A 109 30.18 26.73 2.34
CA LYS A 109 28.70 26.71 2.26
C LYS A 109 28.23 27.15 0.87
N ILE A 110 26.98 26.85 0.54
CA ILE A 110 26.36 27.30 -0.71
C ILE A 110 25.82 28.72 -0.51
N ASP A 111 26.05 29.60 -1.48
CA ASP A 111 25.50 30.96 -1.52
C ASP A 111 24.12 30.94 -2.19
N PHE A 112 23.06 30.73 -1.40
CA PHE A 112 21.68 30.67 -1.90
C PHE A 112 21.18 31.99 -2.52
N GLU A 113 21.81 33.12 -2.23
CA GLU A 113 21.41 34.41 -2.83
C GLU A 113 21.84 34.53 -4.29
N LYS A 114 22.91 33.83 -4.68
CA LYS A 114 23.51 33.89 -6.03
C LYS A 114 23.44 32.57 -6.79
N TRP A 115 22.80 31.55 -6.20
CA TRP A 115 22.69 30.23 -6.82
C TRP A 115 21.64 30.24 -7.94
N GLN A 116 22.05 29.87 -9.15
CA GLN A 116 21.16 29.66 -10.30
C GLN A 116 21.15 28.16 -10.63
N HIS A 117 19.97 27.59 -10.90
CA HIS A 117 19.84 26.19 -11.33
C HIS A 117 19.97 26.07 -12.86
N GLU A 118 20.46 24.91 -13.32
CA GLU A 118 20.53 24.53 -14.74
C GLU A 118 19.15 24.58 -15.42
N ASP A 119 18.08 24.34 -14.65
CA ASP A 119 16.69 24.28 -15.12
C ASP A 119 15.94 25.63 -15.10
N ASP A 120 16.52 26.73 -14.57
CA ASP A 120 15.84 28.03 -14.49
C ASP A 120 15.74 28.75 -15.86
N LEU A 121 16.28 28.15 -16.93
CA LEU A 121 16.26 28.71 -18.29
C LEU A 121 15.11 28.19 -19.17
N GLU A 122 14.30 27.23 -18.70
CA GLU A 122 13.22 26.60 -19.49
C GLU A 122 11.92 26.34 -18.69
N ASP A 123 11.40 27.31 -17.94
CA ASP A 123 10.05 27.17 -17.37
C ASP A 123 8.96 27.60 -18.39
N GLU A 124 8.71 26.75 -19.39
CA GLU A 124 7.31 26.54 -19.81
C GLU A 124 6.62 25.85 -18.64
N ALA A 125 5.55 26.44 -18.10
CA ALA A 125 4.82 25.94 -16.95
C ALA A 125 4.45 24.45 -17.12
N ARG A 126 5.29 23.55 -16.62
CA ARG A 126 5.01 22.12 -16.56
C ARG A 126 3.85 21.94 -15.60
N ASP A 127 2.72 21.44 -16.11
CA ASP A 127 1.58 21.13 -15.28
C ASP A 127 1.94 19.93 -14.40
N ILE A 128 2.25 20.20 -13.14
CA ILE A 128 2.58 19.20 -12.11
C ILE A 128 1.47 18.13 -12.00
N MET A 129 0.26 18.42 -12.50
CA MET A 129 -0.86 17.49 -12.56
C MET A 129 -0.63 16.31 -13.52
N ASP A 130 0.15 16.50 -14.60
CA ASP A 130 0.47 15.45 -15.58
C ASP A 130 1.53 14.46 -15.06
N ASP A 131 2.42 14.90 -14.16
CA ASP A 131 3.47 14.06 -13.57
C ASP A 131 2.90 13.05 -12.55
N TYR A 132 1.72 13.33 -12.00
CA TYR A 132 1.09 12.53 -10.94
C TYR A 132 -0.42 12.30 -11.18
N PRO A 133 -0.79 11.56 -12.24
CA PRO A 133 -2.18 11.30 -12.57
C PRO A 133 -2.88 10.55 -11.41
N GLY A 134 -3.97 11.13 -10.90
CA GLY A 134 -4.78 10.59 -9.81
C GLY A 134 -4.27 10.86 -8.40
N LEU A 135 -3.10 11.51 -8.22
CA LEU A 135 -2.59 11.87 -6.90
C LEU A 135 -3.47 12.92 -6.21
N TYR A 136 -3.91 13.93 -6.97
CA TYR A 136 -4.78 14.98 -6.45
C TYR A 136 -6.13 14.42 -5.97
N GLU A 137 -6.73 13.49 -6.73
CA GLU A 137 -7.96 12.78 -6.35
C GLU A 137 -7.75 11.92 -5.10
N LYS A 138 -6.57 11.29 -4.96
CA LYS A 138 -6.22 10.47 -3.81
C LYS A 138 -6.02 11.30 -2.55
N ILE A 139 -5.31 12.42 -2.65
CA ILE A 139 -5.12 13.39 -1.56
C ILE A 139 -6.46 13.99 -1.17
N GLN A 140 -7.29 14.41 -2.13
CA GLN A 140 -8.66 14.87 -1.83
C GLN A 140 -9.47 13.78 -1.15
N ALA A 141 -9.44 12.53 -1.61
CA ALA A 141 -10.20 11.44 -1.01
C ALA A 141 -9.74 11.10 0.42
N GLU A 142 -8.45 11.30 0.73
CA GLU A 142 -7.86 11.20 2.07
C GLU A 142 -8.25 12.40 2.96
N GLU A 143 -8.14 13.63 2.47
CA GLU A 143 -8.51 14.87 3.19
C GLU A 143 -10.00 14.96 3.49
N LEU A 144 -10.84 14.54 2.53
CA LEU A 144 -12.30 14.52 2.68
C LEU A 144 -12.77 13.37 3.58
N GLY A 145 -11.90 12.43 3.98
CA GLY A 145 -12.26 11.30 4.83
C GLY A 145 -13.26 10.33 4.18
N TRP A 146 -13.67 10.55 2.93
CA TRP A 146 -14.62 9.71 2.21
C TRP A 146 -14.02 8.34 1.87
N ALA A 147 -12.72 8.25 1.58
CA ALA A 147 -12.05 6.97 1.36
C ALA A 147 -12.07 6.11 2.63
N SER A 148 -11.67 6.69 3.77
CA SER A 148 -11.69 6.04 5.08
C SER A 148 -13.11 5.67 5.52
N LYS A 149 -14.08 6.57 5.30
CA LYS A 149 -15.50 6.29 5.55
C LYS A 149 -16.03 5.17 4.66
N ARG A 150 -15.70 5.16 3.37
CA ARG A 150 -16.08 4.10 2.44
C ARG A 150 -15.50 2.77 2.90
N GLU A 151 -14.23 2.71 3.27
CA GLU A 151 -13.60 1.49 3.79
C GLU A 151 -14.25 1.02 5.10
N SER A 152 -14.53 1.93 6.03
CA SER A 152 -15.25 1.62 7.26
C SER A 152 -16.66 1.06 6.99
N MET A 153 -17.42 1.70 6.08
CA MET A 153 -18.73 1.21 5.65
C MET A 153 -18.66 -0.17 4.98
N LYS A 154 -17.62 -0.43 4.17
CA LYS A 154 -17.36 -1.77 3.61
C LYS A 154 -17.15 -2.81 4.70
N LYS A 155 -16.31 -2.51 5.71
CA LYS A 155 -16.06 -3.41 6.84
C LYS A 155 -17.33 -3.68 7.64
N VAL A 156 -18.11 -2.65 7.97
CA VAL A 156 -19.39 -2.80 8.68
C VAL A 156 -20.38 -3.64 7.88
N TYR A 157 -20.53 -3.39 6.59
CA TYR A 157 -21.39 -4.18 5.71
C TYR A 157 -20.96 -5.65 5.69
N LEU A 158 -19.68 -5.93 5.44
CA LEU A 158 -19.15 -7.30 5.41
C LEU A 158 -19.31 -8.00 6.76
N PHE A 159 -19.09 -7.29 7.86
CA PHE A 159 -19.32 -7.83 9.19
C PHE A 159 -20.79 -8.24 9.39
N LEU A 160 -21.73 -7.34 9.10
CA LEU A 160 -23.17 -7.62 9.24
C LEU A 160 -23.62 -8.74 8.31
N TYR A 161 -23.12 -8.78 7.07
CA TYR A 161 -23.39 -9.84 6.11
C TYR A 161 -22.93 -11.20 6.65
N ASN A 162 -21.67 -11.30 7.07
CA ASN A 162 -21.12 -12.55 7.60
C ASN A 162 -21.84 -12.97 8.89
N LEU A 163 -22.23 -12.01 9.75
CA LEU A 163 -23.00 -12.27 10.96
C LEU A 163 -24.39 -12.81 10.65
N TRP A 164 -25.11 -12.18 9.71
CA TRP A 164 -26.43 -12.62 9.24
C TRP A 164 -26.38 -14.06 8.73
N GLN A 165 -25.40 -14.34 7.87
CA GLN A 165 -25.20 -15.68 7.33
C GLN A 165 -24.84 -16.70 8.42
N PHE A 166 -23.95 -16.36 9.34
CA PHE A 166 -23.59 -17.23 10.46
C PHE A 166 -24.82 -17.57 11.32
N VAL A 167 -25.58 -16.56 11.74
CA VAL A 167 -26.79 -16.75 12.56
C VAL A 167 -27.80 -17.62 11.81
N GLY A 168 -27.95 -17.41 10.49
CA GLY A 168 -28.88 -18.18 9.68
C GLY A 168 -28.53 -19.67 9.59
N PHE A 169 -27.28 -19.99 9.26
CA PHE A 169 -26.86 -21.39 9.21
C PHE A 169 -26.77 -22.05 10.59
N LEU A 170 -26.41 -21.29 11.63
CA LEU A 170 -26.44 -21.77 13.01
C LEU A 170 -27.88 -22.13 13.45
N TYR A 171 -28.85 -21.28 13.13
CA TYR A 171 -30.27 -21.57 13.36
C TYR A 171 -30.69 -22.87 12.68
N ILE A 172 -30.33 -23.05 11.40
CA ILE A 172 -30.66 -24.27 10.64
C ILE A 172 -30.08 -25.51 11.33
N VAL A 173 -28.79 -25.48 11.71
CA VAL A 173 -28.15 -26.60 12.41
C VAL A 173 -28.86 -26.91 13.73
N ILE A 174 -29.14 -25.89 14.55
CA ILE A 174 -29.81 -26.06 15.85
C ILE A 174 -31.21 -26.67 15.67
N VAL A 175 -32.00 -26.20 14.71
CA VAL A 175 -33.34 -26.73 14.44
C VAL A 175 -33.27 -28.18 13.99
N ILE A 176 -32.37 -28.52 13.05
CA ILE A 176 -32.18 -29.89 12.56
C ILE A 176 -31.79 -30.82 13.72
N LEU A 177 -30.78 -30.44 14.51
CA LEU A 177 -30.30 -31.25 15.63
C LEU A 177 -31.39 -31.42 16.71
N THR A 178 -32.09 -30.34 17.06
CA THR A 178 -33.16 -30.39 18.08
C THR A 178 -34.31 -31.30 17.64
N ARG A 179 -34.73 -31.23 16.38
CA ARG A 179 -35.77 -32.10 15.83
C ARG A 179 -35.32 -33.56 15.81
N TYR A 180 -34.06 -33.80 15.43
CA TYR A 180 -33.48 -35.14 15.45
C TYR A 180 -33.40 -35.71 16.87
N SER A 181 -33.02 -34.91 17.87
CA SER A 181 -33.02 -35.34 19.27
C SER A 181 -34.41 -35.67 19.82
N LYS A 182 -35.47 -35.01 19.34
CA LYS A 182 -36.85 -35.23 19.81
C LYS A 182 -37.55 -36.41 19.13
N SER A 183 -37.38 -36.56 17.82
CA SER A 183 -38.18 -37.50 17.01
C SER A 183 -37.32 -38.54 16.27
N GLY A 184 -36.00 -38.54 16.48
CA GLY A 184 -35.10 -39.51 15.87
C GLY A 184 -35.17 -39.50 14.34
N LYS A 185 -35.27 -40.68 13.74
CA LYS A 185 -35.31 -40.86 12.27
C LYS A 185 -36.54 -40.25 11.62
N ASP A 186 -37.67 -40.19 12.33
CA ASP A 186 -38.93 -39.66 11.79
C ASP A 186 -38.86 -38.14 11.56
N SER A 187 -37.91 -37.46 12.22
CA SER A 187 -37.65 -36.03 11.97
C SER A 187 -37.11 -35.72 10.56
N MET A 188 -36.53 -36.72 9.88
CA MET A 188 -35.85 -36.54 8.59
C MET A 188 -36.82 -36.13 7.49
N GLU A 189 -38.03 -36.70 7.46
CA GLU A 189 -39.02 -36.40 6.42
C GLU A 189 -39.53 -34.95 6.51
N GLY A 190 -39.74 -34.44 7.73
CA GLY A 190 -40.18 -33.06 7.98
C GLY A 190 -39.04 -32.05 8.08
N THR A 191 -37.82 -32.41 7.68
CA THR A 191 -36.67 -31.49 7.79
C THR A 191 -36.77 -30.34 6.80
N TYR A 192 -37.11 -30.64 5.54
CA TYR A 192 -37.24 -29.59 4.53
C TYR A 192 -38.28 -28.55 4.94
N GLU A 193 -39.47 -28.97 5.33
CA GLU A 193 -40.54 -28.06 5.74
C GLU A 193 -40.11 -27.12 6.88
N ALA A 194 -39.40 -27.65 7.87
CA ALA A 194 -38.98 -26.88 9.04
C ALA A 194 -37.93 -25.80 8.74
N VAL A 195 -36.95 -26.07 7.87
CA VAL A 195 -35.80 -25.18 7.67
C VAL A 195 -35.70 -24.56 6.28
N SER A 196 -36.54 -24.98 5.31
CA SER A 196 -36.44 -24.54 3.91
C SER A 196 -36.61 -23.05 3.75
N TRP A 197 -37.44 -22.40 4.57
CA TRP A 197 -37.62 -20.95 4.51
C TRP A 197 -36.30 -20.22 4.80
N MET A 198 -35.58 -20.62 5.85
CA MET A 198 -34.31 -19.99 6.21
C MET A 198 -33.22 -20.37 5.21
N MET A 199 -33.22 -21.62 4.74
CA MET A 199 -32.28 -22.10 3.73
C MET A 199 -32.43 -21.31 2.41
N LYS A 200 -33.66 -21.01 1.98
CA LYS A 200 -33.95 -20.15 0.82
C LYS A 200 -33.36 -18.75 1.02
N LEU A 201 -33.58 -18.14 2.18
CA LEU A 201 -33.05 -16.81 2.48
C LEU A 201 -31.51 -16.79 2.47
N CYS A 202 -30.86 -17.73 3.16
CA CYS A 202 -29.40 -17.82 3.20
C CYS A 202 -28.79 -18.03 1.81
N PHE A 203 -29.38 -18.90 0.98
CA PHE A 203 -28.90 -19.12 -0.39
C PHE A 203 -29.11 -17.88 -1.27
N MET A 204 -30.25 -17.20 -1.14
CA MET A 204 -30.49 -15.96 -1.88
C MET A 204 -29.47 -14.88 -1.49
N THR A 205 -29.14 -14.76 -0.21
CA THR A 205 -28.10 -13.81 0.24
C THR A 205 -26.70 -14.27 -0.16
N GLN A 206 -26.43 -15.57 -0.32
CA GLN A 206 -25.13 -16.09 -0.80
C GLN A 206 -24.81 -15.70 -2.24
N PHE A 207 -25.81 -15.41 -3.09
CA PHE A 207 -25.54 -14.87 -4.43
C PHE A 207 -24.82 -13.51 -4.38
N LEU A 208 -24.94 -12.75 -3.28
CA LEU A 208 -24.18 -11.53 -3.07
C LEU A 208 -22.66 -11.77 -3.00
N GLU A 209 -22.22 -12.98 -2.65
CA GLU A 209 -20.79 -13.34 -2.63
C GLU A 209 -20.14 -13.32 -4.01
N ILE A 210 -20.94 -13.47 -5.07
CA ILE A 210 -20.47 -13.32 -6.46
C ILE A 210 -20.19 -11.84 -6.74
N PHE A 211 -21.02 -10.95 -6.19
CA PHE A 211 -20.92 -9.50 -6.41
C PHE A 211 -19.86 -8.84 -5.53
N HIS A 212 -19.51 -9.41 -4.37
CA HIS A 212 -18.49 -8.84 -3.48
C HIS A 212 -17.12 -8.63 -4.17
N PRO A 213 -16.52 -9.63 -4.85
CA PRO A 213 -15.29 -9.41 -5.60
C PRO A 213 -15.53 -8.55 -6.86
N LEU A 214 -16.69 -8.68 -7.54
CA LEU A 214 -17.01 -7.87 -8.73
C LEU A 214 -17.08 -6.36 -8.43
N LEU A 215 -17.59 -5.98 -7.25
CA LEU A 215 -17.73 -4.58 -6.83
C LEU A 215 -16.53 -4.07 -6.01
N GLY A 216 -15.48 -4.89 -5.84
CA GLY A 216 -14.29 -4.54 -5.06
C GLY A 216 -14.55 -4.42 -3.56
N TYR A 217 -15.49 -5.19 -3.01
CA TYR A 217 -15.66 -5.39 -1.57
C TYR A 217 -14.67 -6.41 -1.01
N THR A 218 -14.30 -7.43 -1.78
CA THR A 218 -13.30 -8.44 -1.41
C THR A 218 -12.22 -8.57 -2.49
N LYS A 219 -10.99 -8.94 -2.10
CA LYS A 219 -9.83 -9.03 -3.01
C LYS A 219 -9.69 -10.40 -3.71
N GLY A 220 -10.73 -11.24 -3.67
CA GLY A 220 -10.70 -12.62 -4.15
C GLY A 220 -11.15 -12.79 -5.62
N SER A 221 -10.96 -13.98 -6.17
CA SER A 221 -11.46 -14.33 -7.50
C SER A 221 -12.98 -14.47 -7.50
N VAL A 222 -13.64 -13.96 -8.54
CA VAL A 222 -15.09 -14.09 -8.76
C VAL A 222 -15.49 -15.53 -9.07
N LEU A 223 -14.58 -16.33 -9.65
CA LEU A 223 -14.88 -17.68 -10.12
C LEU A 223 -15.20 -18.66 -8.98
N GLU A 224 -14.54 -18.50 -7.84
CA GLU A 224 -14.74 -19.38 -6.68
C GLU A 224 -16.18 -19.29 -6.12
N PRO A 225 -16.70 -18.12 -5.73
CA PRO A 225 -18.08 -18.00 -5.26
C PRO A 225 -19.08 -18.27 -6.38
N LEU A 226 -18.77 -17.93 -7.64
CA LEU A 226 -19.65 -18.23 -8.77
C LEU A 226 -19.91 -19.74 -8.89
N MET A 227 -18.84 -20.55 -8.92
CA MET A 227 -18.98 -22.00 -9.08
C MET A 227 -19.66 -22.64 -7.86
N GLN A 228 -19.27 -22.25 -6.65
CA GLN A 228 -19.80 -22.82 -5.42
C GLN A 228 -21.27 -22.46 -5.19
N VAL A 229 -21.63 -21.17 -5.30
CA VAL A 229 -22.98 -20.70 -5.03
C VAL A 229 -23.94 -21.13 -6.13
N SER A 230 -23.53 -21.06 -7.40
CA SER A 230 -24.38 -21.50 -8.52
C SER A 230 -24.62 -23.01 -8.49
N GLY A 231 -23.58 -23.81 -8.21
CA GLY A 231 -23.71 -25.27 -8.11
C GLY A 231 -24.74 -25.67 -7.04
N ARG A 232 -24.60 -25.13 -5.83
CA ARG A 232 -25.56 -25.38 -4.74
C ARG A 232 -26.94 -24.81 -5.05
N GLY A 233 -27.01 -23.63 -5.67
CA GLY A 233 -28.25 -22.99 -6.09
C GLY A 233 -29.05 -23.85 -7.08
N ILE A 234 -28.40 -24.47 -8.06
CA ILE A 234 -29.05 -25.38 -9.01
C ILE A 234 -29.63 -26.59 -8.27
N VAL A 235 -28.84 -27.24 -7.41
CA VAL A 235 -29.32 -28.40 -6.65
C VAL A 235 -30.49 -28.01 -5.76
N PHE A 236 -30.40 -26.89 -5.05
CA PHE A 236 -31.43 -26.47 -4.12
C PHE A 236 -32.71 -26.00 -4.82
N PHE A 237 -32.63 -25.01 -5.71
CA PHE A 237 -33.82 -24.42 -6.34
C PHE A 237 -34.38 -25.29 -7.47
N CYS A 238 -33.54 -25.85 -8.34
CA CYS A 238 -34.01 -26.58 -9.52
C CYS A 238 -34.34 -28.05 -9.23
N LEU A 239 -33.71 -28.69 -8.23
CA LEU A 239 -33.94 -30.11 -7.96
C LEU A 239 -34.73 -30.38 -6.67
N ILE A 240 -34.49 -29.62 -5.60
CA ILE A 240 -35.17 -29.84 -4.31
C ILE A 240 -36.46 -29.02 -4.21
N VAL A 241 -36.42 -27.71 -4.51
CA VAL A 241 -37.60 -26.84 -4.43
C VAL A 241 -38.61 -27.18 -5.53
N ALA A 242 -38.15 -27.45 -6.76
CA ALA A 242 -39.02 -27.73 -7.90
C ALA A 242 -39.78 -29.08 -7.79
N GLU A 243 -39.23 -30.05 -7.06
CA GLU A 243 -39.81 -31.39 -6.92
C GLU A 243 -40.15 -31.70 -5.45
N GLU A 244 -41.43 -31.57 -5.09
CA GLU A 244 -41.91 -31.79 -3.72
C GLU A 244 -41.60 -33.20 -3.19
N ARG A 245 -41.58 -34.21 -4.06
CA ARG A 245 -41.28 -35.60 -3.69
C ARG A 245 -39.84 -35.81 -3.22
N MET A 246 -38.93 -34.90 -3.58
CA MET A 246 -37.55 -34.94 -3.11
C MET A 246 -37.42 -34.42 -1.68
N GLN A 247 -38.33 -33.55 -1.25
CA GLN A 247 -38.27 -32.83 0.03
C GLN A 247 -38.43 -33.75 1.24
N THR A 248 -39.16 -34.86 1.09
CA THR A 248 -39.39 -35.86 2.14
C THR A 248 -38.26 -36.90 2.26
N LYS A 249 -37.27 -36.88 1.35
CA LYS A 249 -36.22 -37.90 1.35
C LYS A 249 -35.16 -37.63 2.42
N PRO A 250 -34.66 -38.67 3.11
CA PRO A 250 -33.66 -38.52 4.17
C PRO A 250 -32.32 -37.94 3.68
N VAL A 251 -32.03 -38.03 2.38
CA VAL A 251 -30.84 -37.39 1.78
C VAL A 251 -30.84 -35.86 1.99
N ILE A 252 -32.02 -35.23 2.04
CA ILE A 252 -32.14 -33.78 2.25
C ILE A 252 -31.68 -33.39 3.65
N PHE A 253 -32.02 -34.20 4.66
CA PHE A 253 -31.54 -34.00 6.04
C PHE A 253 -30.00 -33.97 6.10
N TYR A 254 -29.34 -34.99 5.53
CA TYR A 254 -27.89 -35.07 5.54
C TYR A 254 -27.25 -33.95 4.71
N LEU A 255 -27.83 -33.64 3.56
CA LEU A 255 -27.33 -32.58 2.68
C LEU A 255 -27.40 -31.21 3.38
N PHE A 256 -28.53 -30.86 3.98
CA PHE A 256 -28.70 -29.58 4.68
C PHE A 256 -27.82 -29.48 5.92
N LEU A 257 -27.63 -30.59 6.64
CA LEU A 257 -26.72 -30.62 7.79
C LEU A 257 -25.27 -30.39 7.36
N VAL A 258 -24.79 -31.09 6.33
CA VAL A 258 -23.42 -30.96 5.83
C VAL A 258 -23.18 -29.56 5.27
N TRP A 259 -24.08 -29.06 4.42
CA TRP A 259 -23.99 -27.70 3.88
C TRP A 259 -23.96 -26.67 5.00
N SER A 260 -24.92 -26.70 5.93
CA SER A 260 -24.99 -25.70 7.01
C SER A 260 -23.79 -25.76 7.94
N PHE A 261 -23.25 -26.95 8.22
CA PHE A 261 -22.11 -27.10 9.12
C PHE A 261 -20.81 -26.51 8.53
N ILE A 262 -20.59 -26.65 7.21
CA ILE A 262 -19.48 -25.96 6.52
C ILE A 262 -19.61 -24.44 6.71
N GLU A 263 -20.83 -23.93 6.55
CA GLU A 263 -21.12 -22.50 6.64
C GLU A 263 -20.96 -21.93 8.05
N VAL A 264 -21.39 -22.69 9.07
CA VAL A 264 -21.23 -22.34 10.50
C VAL A 264 -19.77 -22.14 10.88
N ILE A 265 -18.82 -22.76 10.18
CA ILE A 265 -17.39 -22.55 10.41
C ILE A 265 -16.84 -21.44 9.51
N ARG A 266 -17.31 -21.37 8.26
CA ARG A 266 -16.85 -20.43 7.24
C ARG A 266 -17.15 -18.98 7.62
N TYR A 267 -18.38 -18.66 8.01
CA TYR A 267 -18.77 -17.27 8.25
C TYR A 267 -18.15 -16.64 9.49
N PRO A 268 -18.00 -17.33 10.64
CA PRO A 268 -17.22 -16.79 11.77
C PRO A 268 -15.77 -16.50 11.40
N TYR A 269 -15.15 -17.34 10.57
CA TYR A 269 -13.80 -17.11 10.09
C TYR A 269 -13.74 -15.80 9.29
N TYR A 270 -14.61 -15.62 8.30
CA TYR A 270 -14.64 -14.39 7.52
C TYR A 270 -15.02 -13.16 8.34
N LEU A 271 -15.95 -13.29 9.30
CA LEU A 271 -16.35 -12.22 10.21
C LEU A 271 -15.17 -11.68 11.03
N LEU A 272 -14.34 -12.56 11.59
CA LEU A 272 -13.16 -12.15 12.37
C LEU A 272 -12.06 -11.57 11.48
N ARG A 273 -11.90 -12.10 10.26
CA ARG A 273 -10.94 -11.58 9.27
C ARG A 273 -11.26 -10.17 8.78
N VAL A 274 -12.51 -9.69 8.87
CA VAL A 274 -12.85 -8.29 8.55
C VAL A 274 -12.11 -7.30 9.46
N TYR A 275 -11.82 -7.70 10.70
CA TYR A 275 -11.09 -6.90 11.69
C TYR A 275 -9.68 -7.45 11.96
N ASP A 276 -9.15 -8.28 11.06
CA ASP A 276 -7.81 -8.87 11.16
C ASP A 276 -7.58 -9.69 12.45
N ILE A 277 -8.66 -10.21 13.06
CA ILE A 277 -8.59 -11.08 14.23
C ILE A 277 -8.41 -12.53 13.77
N GLU A 278 -7.42 -13.21 14.32
CA GLU A 278 -7.14 -14.62 14.03
C GLU A 278 -7.30 -15.49 15.26
N ILE A 279 -8.14 -16.52 15.16
CA ILE A 279 -8.29 -17.56 16.19
C ILE A 279 -7.75 -18.86 15.62
N GLY A 280 -6.67 -19.39 16.20
CA GLY A 280 -5.96 -20.56 15.68
C GLY A 280 -6.85 -21.78 15.45
N LEU A 281 -7.76 -22.09 16.38
CA LEU A 281 -8.70 -23.21 16.25
C LEU A 281 -9.66 -23.03 15.07
N LEU A 282 -10.18 -21.82 14.87
CA LEU A 282 -11.12 -21.54 13.80
C LEU A 282 -10.44 -21.54 12.42
N THR A 283 -9.21 -21.01 12.36
CA THR A 283 -8.36 -21.09 11.17
C THR A 283 -8.06 -22.55 10.83
N TRP A 284 -7.69 -23.37 11.81
CA TRP A 284 -7.47 -24.80 11.60
C TRP A 284 -8.72 -25.52 11.11
N LEU A 285 -9.88 -25.26 11.72
CA LEU A 285 -11.15 -25.83 11.27
C LEU A 285 -11.47 -25.42 9.83
N ARG A 286 -11.33 -24.14 9.50
CA ARG A 286 -11.61 -23.61 8.16
C ARG A 286 -10.80 -24.31 7.07
N TYR A 287 -9.53 -24.62 7.35
CA TYR A 287 -8.61 -25.26 6.41
C TYR A 287 -8.51 -26.78 6.53
N SER A 288 -9.13 -27.40 7.53
CA SER A 288 -9.08 -28.86 7.72
C SER A 288 -10.41 -29.53 7.44
N ILE A 289 -11.52 -28.90 7.82
CA ILE A 289 -12.83 -29.56 7.82
C ILE A 289 -13.45 -29.69 6.42
N TRP A 290 -12.98 -28.88 5.47
CA TRP A 290 -13.44 -28.98 4.08
C TRP A 290 -12.99 -30.29 3.42
N MET A 291 -11.86 -30.87 3.85
CA MET A 291 -11.32 -32.12 3.29
C MET A 291 -12.33 -33.28 3.35
N PRO A 292 -12.98 -33.59 4.49
CA PRO A 292 -14.03 -34.62 4.53
C PRO A 292 -15.41 -34.11 4.06
N LEU A 293 -15.77 -32.86 4.35
CA LEU A 293 -17.15 -32.39 4.15
C LEU A 293 -17.47 -32.05 2.69
N TYR A 294 -16.51 -31.57 1.89
CA TYR A 294 -16.77 -31.28 0.47
C TYR A 294 -17.03 -32.55 -0.35
N PRO A 295 -16.21 -33.62 -0.27
CA PRO A 295 -16.51 -34.89 -0.93
C PRO A 295 -17.87 -35.45 -0.50
N LEU A 296 -18.20 -35.37 0.79
CA LEU A 296 -19.50 -35.80 1.30
C LEU A 296 -20.64 -34.98 0.70
N GLY A 297 -20.49 -33.66 0.61
CA GLY A 297 -21.45 -32.77 -0.04
C GLY A 297 -21.69 -33.16 -1.50
N ILE A 298 -20.62 -33.36 -2.28
CA ILE A 298 -20.71 -33.76 -3.69
C ILE A 298 -21.42 -35.11 -3.85
N VAL A 299 -21.11 -36.09 -3.00
CA VAL A 299 -21.80 -37.39 -3.01
C VAL A 299 -23.29 -37.24 -2.74
N LEU A 300 -23.67 -36.46 -1.72
CA LEU A 300 -25.07 -36.21 -1.39
C LEU A 300 -25.81 -35.46 -2.50
N GLU A 301 -25.18 -34.46 -3.10
CA GLU A 301 -25.69 -33.74 -4.27
C GLU A 301 -25.91 -34.69 -5.46
N GLY A 302 -24.94 -35.56 -5.74
CA GLY A 302 -25.06 -36.59 -6.78
C GLY A 302 -26.20 -37.57 -6.52
N VAL A 303 -26.42 -37.98 -5.26
CA VAL A 303 -27.57 -38.82 -4.90
C VAL A 303 -28.90 -38.09 -5.10
N VAL A 304 -28.97 -36.79 -4.79
CA VAL A 304 -30.16 -35.96 -5.07
C VAL A 304 -30.40 -35.87 -6.58
N MET A 305 -29.37 -35.59 -7.37
CA MET A 305 -29.47 -35.54 -8.84
C MET A 305 -29.98 -36.86 -9.41
N LEU A 306 -29.36 -37.99 -9.06
CA LEU A 306 -29.78 -39.31 -9.55
C LEU A 306 -31.23 -39.64 -9.18
N ARG A 307 -31.64 -39.35 -7.94
CA ARG A 307 -33.02 -39.59 -7.48
C ARG A 307 -34.03 -38.68 -8.18
N SER A 308 -33.68 -37.43 -8.44
CA SER A 308 -34.55 -36.50 -9.19
C SER A 308 -34.79 -37.00 -10.62
N ILE A 309 -33.74 -37.42 -11.32
CA ILE A 309 -33.83 -37.98 -12.68
C ILE A 309 -34.67 -39.25 -12.72
N LEU A 310 -34.47 -40.16 -11.76
CA LEU A 310 -35.27 -41.39 -11.66
C LEU A 310 -36.75 -41.10 -11.43
N THR A 311 -37.06 -40.06 -10.64
CA THR A 311 -38.44 -39.63 -10.38
C THR A 311 -39.08 -39.06 -11.64
N LEU A 312 -38.36 -38.21 -12.37
CA LEU A 312 -38.80 -37.68 -13.67
C LEU A 312 -39.03 -38.79 -14.70
N LYS A 313 -38.14 -39.79 -14.76
CA LYS A 313 -38.29 -40.92 -15.68
C LYS A 313 -39.53 -41.78 -15.35
N LYS A 314 -39.81 -42.01 -14.06
CA LYS A 314 -41.03 -42.71 -13.63
C LYS A 314 -42.30 -41.93 -14.00
N LEU A 315 -42.30 -40.61 -13.83
CA LEU A 315 -43.41 -39.75 -14.24
C LEU A 315 -43.65 -39.81 -15.75
N ARG A 316 -42.58 -39.71 -16.54
CA ARG A 316 -42.67 -39.84 -18.00
C ARG A 316 -43.28 -41.18 -18.40
N ASN A 317 -42.83 -42.28 -17.81
CA ASN A 317 -43.35 -43.62 -18.12
C ASN A 317 -44.80 -43.86 -17.64
N LEU A 318 -45.37 -42.98 -16.82
CA LEU A 318 -46.77 -43.05 -16.38
C LEU A 318 -47.70 -42.19 -17.26
N LEU A 319 -47.14 -41.27 -18.04
CA LEU A 319 -47.87 -40.33 -18.90
C LEU A 319 -47.93 -40.77 -20.38
N TYR A 320 -47.15 -41.78 -20.76
CA TYR A 320 -47.09 -42.40 -22.09
C TYR A 320 -47.41 -43.90 -21.99
#